data_AF-A0A7J6W0B7-F1
#
_entry.id   AF-A0A7J6W0B7-F1
#
_cell.length_a   1.000
_cell.length_b   1.000
_cell.length_c   1.000
_cell.angle_alpha   90.00
_cell.angle_beta   90.00
_cell.angle_gamma   90.00
#
_symmetry.space_group_name_H-M   'P 1'
#
loop_
_entity.id
_entity.type
_entity.pdbx_description
1 polymer ?
#
loop_
_entity_poly.entity_id
_entity_poly.type
_entity_poly.pdbx_seq_one_letter_code
_entity_poly.pdbx_strand_id
1 'polypeptide(L)'
;MNGQRRKLDEDMSKSVMKNNSLDMASMEQKKADENVLRLIEHHKREKEAILLLEKKLDAKQKLELEIEEMKGNLQVMKRMGGDDDQKIQEKMKEIDEELKDKIEEIDDLEALNQTLLVKEHKSNNELQEARKELIS
;
A
#
# COMPACT_ATOMS: atom_id res chain seq x y z
N MET A 1 14.88 -11.46 -70.09
CA MET A 1 14.90 -10.20 -69.33
C MET A 1 13.71 -9.99 -68.40
N ASN A 2 12.46 -10.34 -68.78
CA ASN A 2 11.29 -10.09 -67.92
C ASN A 2 11.25 -10.88 -66.58
N GLY A 3 11.83 -12.08 -66.53
CA GLY A 3 11.86 -12.88 -65.29
C GLY A 3 12.72 -12.30 -64.17
N GLN A 4 13.80 -11.59 -64.50
CA GLN A 4 14.68 -10.96 -63.50
C GLN A 4 14.05 -9.71 -62.87
N ARG A 5 13.37 -8.87 -63.67
CA ARG A 5 12.64 -7.70 -63.16
C ARG A 5 11.52 -8.12 -62.20
N ARG A 6 10.72 -9.12 -62.59
CA ARG A 6 9.62 -9.63 -61.75
C ARG A 6 10.13 -10.18 -60.40
N LYS A 7 11.27 -10.88 -60.41
CA LYS A 7 11.89 -11.42 -59.19
C LYS A 7 12.42 -10.31 -58.27
N LEU A 8 13.03 -9.27 -58.84
CA LEU A 8 13.47 -8.08 -58.10
C LEU A 8 12.29 -7.35 -57.44
N ASP A 9 11.17 -7.19 -58.14
CA ASP A 9 9.98 -6.53 -57.60
C ASP A 9 9.35 -7.35 -56.45
N GLU A 10 9.29 -8.67 -56.59
CA GLU A 10 8.83 -9.58 -55.52
C GLU A 10 9.73 -9.51 -54.27
N ASP A 11 11.05 -9.49 -54.47
CA ASP A 11 12.01 -9.41 -53.36
C ASP A 11 11.96 -8.04 -52.66
N MET A 12 11.80 -6.95 -53.42
CA MET A 12 11.59 -5.61 -52.87
C MET A 12 10.30 -5.53 -52.07
N SER A 13 9.18 -6.06 -52.61
CA SER A 13 7.90 -6.09 -51.89
C SER A 13 7.99 -6.91 -50.59
N LYS A 14 8.69 -8.06 -50.61
CA LYS A 14 8.93 -8.87 -49.40
C LYS A 14 9.79 -8.13 -48.39
N SER A 15 10.80 -7.38 -48.83
CA SER A 15 11.66 -6.59 -47.97
C SER A 15 10.89 -5.46 -47.29
N VAL A 16 10.04 -4.74 -48.04
CA VAL A 16 9.16 -3.69 -47.48
C VAL A 16 8.20 -4.27 -46.45
N MET A 17 7.53 -5.38 -46.75
CA MET A 17 6.62 -6.02 -45.79
C MET A 17 7.33 -6.50 -44.52
N LYS A 18 8.53 -7.09 -44.65
CA LYS A 18 9.34 -7.49 -43.50
C LYS A 18 9.76 -6.28 -42.66
N ASN A 19 10.16 -5.19 -43.30
CA ASN A 19 10.59 -3.99 -42.58
C ASN A 19 9.43 -3.36 -41.80
N ASN A 20 8.26 -3.22 -42.43
CA ASN A 20 7.05 -2.75 -41.75
C ASN A 20 6.66 -3.66 -40.57
N SER A 21 6.76 -4.98 -40.74
CA SER A 21 6.49 -5.94 -39.66
C SER A 21 7.49 -5.81 -38.51
N LEU A 22 8.76 -5.54 -38.79
CA LEU A 22 9.79 -5.33 -37.77
C LEU A 22 9.58 -4.00 -37.04
N ASP A 23 9.18 -2.95 -37.74
CA ASP A 23 8.86 -1.65 -37.14
C ASP A 23 7.67 -1.76 -36.19
N MET A 24 6.62 -2.49 -36.60
CA MET A 24 5.47 -2.78 -35.73
C MET A 24 5.87 -3.58 -34.50
N ALA A 25 6.65 -4.65 -34.66
CA ALA A 25 7.15 -5.45 -33.54
C ALA A 25 8.02 -4.61 -32.57
N SER A 26 8.85 -3.70 -33.09
CA SER A 26 9.67 -2.81 -32.27
C SER A 26 8.84 -1.81 -31.49
N MET A 27 7.77 -1.26 -32.09
CA MET A 27 6.83 -0.38 -31.40
C MET A 27 6.07 -1.12 -30.29
N GLU A 28 5.60 -2.34 -30.55
CA GLU A 28 4.95 -3.19 -29.55
C GLU A 28 5.90 -3.54 -28.40
N GLN A 29 7.15 -3.87 -28.70
CA GLN A 29 8.17 -4.14 -27.68
C GLN A 29 8.41 -2.92 -26.79
N LYS A 30 8.59 -1.71 -27.36
CA LYS A 30 8.77 -0.49 -26.58
C LYS A 30 7.58 -0.22 -25.66
N LYS A 31 6.35 -0.41 -26.17
CA LYS A 31 5.13 -0.27 -25.37
C LYS A 31 5.13 -1.26 -24.20
N ALA A 32 5.48 -2.52 -24.45
CA ALA A 32 5.57 -3.54 -23.41
C ALA A 32 6.63 -3.19 -22.35
N ASP A 33 7.81 -2.71 -22.76
CA ASP A 33 8.89 -2.31 -21.85
C ASP A 33 8.48 -1.13 -20.95
N GLU A 34 7.81 -0.11 -21.51
CA GLU A 34 7.27 1.02 -20.74
C GLU A 34 6.25 0.56 -19.69
N ASN A 35 5.41 -0.40 -20.05
CA ASN A 35 4.42 -0.96 -19.13
C ASN A 35 5.05 -1.74 -17.99
N VAL A 36 6.10 -2.51 -18.28
CA VAL A 36 6.88 -3.23 -17.25
C VAL A 36 7.54 -2.23 -16.30
N LEU A 37 8.10 -1.13 -16.81
CA LEU A 37 8.68 -0.07 -15.97
C LEU A 37 7.65 0.54 -15.02
N ARG A 38 6.46 0.91 -15.53
CA ARG A 38 5.36 1.43 -14.70
C ARG A 38 4.93 0.43 -13.62
N LEU A 39 4.88 -0.86 -13.96
CA LEU A 39 4.52 -1.91 -13.01
C LEU A 39 5.56 -2.05 -11.89
N ILE A 40 6.85 -1.96 -12.22
CA ILE A 40 7.95 -1.99 -11.24
C ILE A 40 7.85 -0.80 -10.28
N GLU A 41 7.62 0.41 -10.79
CA GLU A 41 7.45 1.60 -9.96
C GLU A 41 6.25 1.48 -9.02
N HIS A 42 5.12 0.99 -9.53
CA HIS A 42 3.92 0.76 -8.71
C HIS A 42 4.21 -0.25 -7.60
N HIS A 43 4.82 -1.38 -7.93
CA HIS A 43 5.14 -2.43 -6.97
C HIS A 43 6.12 -1.95 -5.88
N LYS A 44 7.03 -1.03 -6.23
CA LYS A 44 7.92 -0.41 -5.25
C LYS A 44 7.15 0.45 -4.25
N ARG A 45 6.20 1.28 -4.72
CA ARG A 45 5.36 2.10 -3.85
C ARG A 45 4.49 1.26 -2.92
N GLU A 46 3.89 0.18 -3.42
CA GLU A 46 3.11 -0.75 -2.60
C GLU A 46 3.95 -1.38 -1.48
N LYS A 47 5.18 -1.82 -1.79
CA LYS A 47 6.09 -2.38 -0.77
C LYS A 47 6.44 -1.37 0.31
N GLU A 48 6.69 -0.12 -0.07
CA GLU A 48 6.98 0.95 0.89
C GLU A 48 5.75 1.25 1.77
N ALA A 49 4.54 1.22 1.20
CA ALA A 49 3.30 1.38 1.94
C ALA A 49 3.04 0.24 2.95
N ILE A 50 3.26 -1.03 2.54
CA ILE A 50 3.15 -2.20 3.42
C ILE A 50 4.09 -2.06 4.62
N LEU A 51 5.36 -1.71 4.38
CA LEU A 51 6.34 -1.54 5.45
C LEU A 51 5.94 -0.42 6.45
N LEU A 52 5.30 0.65 5.96
CA LEU A 52 4.79 1.70 6.83
C LEU A 52 3.60 1.23 7.65
N LEU A 53 2.69 0.45 7.06
CA LEU A 53 1.55 -0.13 7.75
C LEU A 53 1.98 -1.11 8.85
N GLU A 54 2.97 -1.97 8.58
CA GLU A 54 3.55 -2.87 9.58
C GLU A 54 4.10 -2.10 10.79
N LYS A 55 4.88 -1.04 10.55
CA LYS A 55 5.39 -0.19 11.65
C LYS A 55 4.29 0.47 12.47
N LYS A 56 3.20 0.91 11.82
CA LYS A 56 2.04 1.48 12.52
C LYS A 56 1.31 0.45 13.34
N LEU A 57 1.19 -0.78 12.84
CA LEU A 57 0.57 -1.89 13.56
C LEU A 57 1.37 -2.24 14.81
N ASP A 58 2.71 -2.34 14.70
CA ASP A 58 3.59 -2.58 15.84
C ASP A 58 3.46 -1.48 16.90
N ALA A 59 3.37 -0.21 16.47
CA ALA A 59 3.16 0.92 17.38
C ALA A 59 1.80 0.84 18.09
N LYS A 60 0.72 0.49 17.37
CA LYS A 60 -0.61 0.29 17.95
C LYS A 60 -0.60 -0.82 19.00
N GLN A 61 -0.01 -1.97 18.69
CA GLN A 61 0.09 -3.10 19.62
C GLN A 61 0.87 -2.74 20.89
N LYS A 62 1.94 -1.95 20.76
CA LYS A 62 2.69 -1.46 21.91
C LYS A 62 1.83 -0.55 22.81
N LEU A 63 1.06 0.37 22.22
CA LEU A 63 0.16 1.24 22.97
C LEU A 63 -0.94 0.44 23.68
N GLU A 64 -1.53 -0.57 23.02
CA GLU A 64 -2.54 -1.45 23.63
C GLU A 64 -2.00 -2.17 24.87
N LEU A 65 -0.76 -2.66 24.83
CA LEU A 65 -0.11 -3.29 25.98
C LEU A 65 0.10 -2.30 27.14
N GLU A 66 0.55 -1.07 26.86
CA GLU A 66 0.71 -0.03 27.87
C GLU A 66 -0.63 0.35 28.53
N ILE A 67 -1.71 0.43 27.76
CA ILE A 67 -3.07 0.68 28.26
C ILE A 67 -3.50 -0.42 29.23
N GLU A 68 -3.32 -1.69 28.86
CA GLU A 68 -3.72 -2.81 29.73
C GLU A 68 -2.87 -2.89 31.01
N GLU A 69 -1.57 -2.56 30.94
CA GLU A 69 -0.72 -2.43 32.12
C GLU A 69 -1.23 -1.35 33.08
N MET A 70 -1.57 -0.16 32.55
CA MET A 70 -2.10 0.93 33.36
C MET A 70 -3.45 0.60 33.99
N LYS A 71 -4.37 -0.03 33.24
CA LYS A 71 -5.64 -0.54 33.80
C LYS A 71 -5.41 -1.53 34.93
N GLY A 72 -4.45 -2.45 34.75
CA GLY A 72 -4.05 -3.40 35.78
C GLY A 72 -3.55 -2.71 37.05
N ASN A 73 -2.64 -1.74 36.89
CA ASN A 73 -2.09 -0.95 38.01
C ASN A 73 -3.18 -0.18 38.76
N LEU A 74 -4.12 0.45 38.04
CA LEU A 74 -5.24 1.17 38.63
C LEU A 74 -6.17 0.25 39.42
N GLN A 75 -6.46 -0.96 38.90
CA GLN A 75 -7.24 -1.95 39.64
C GLN A 75 -6.54 -2.42 40.91
N VAL A 76 -5.21 -2.61 40.88
CA VAL A 76 -4.43 -2.96 42.07
C VAL A 76 -4.47 -1.82 43.09
N MET A 77 -4.27 -0.57 42.65
CA MET A 77 -4.38 0.61 43.52
C MET A 77 -5.75 0.76 44.15
N LYS A 78 -6.84 0.54 43.38
CA LYS A 78 -8.21 0.59 43.91
C LYS A 78 -8.50 -0.48 44.97
N ARG A 79 -7.84 -1.63 44.88
CA ARG A 79 -7.95 -2.69 45.92
C ARG A 79 -7.06 -2.43 47.13
N MET A 80 -5.91 -1.77 46.93
CA MET A 80 -4.89 -1.55 47.96
C MET A 80 -5.06 -0.22 48.71
N GLY A 81 -5.63 0.80 48.07
CA GLY A 81 -5.97 2.08 48.67
C GLY A 81 -7.35 2.01 49.31
N GLY A 82 -7.42 2.27 50.62
CA GLY A 82 -8.70 2.57 51.26
C GLY A 82 -9.29 3.88 50.72
N ASP A 83 -10.61 4.01 50.79
CA ASP A 83 -11.38 5.16 50.23
C ASP A 83 -10.93 6.55 50.73
N ASP A 84 -10.10 6.63 51.79
CA ASP A 84 -9.65 7.88 52.42
C ASP A 84 -8.25 8.38 51.99
N ASP A 85 -7.50 7.65 51.14
CA ASP A 85 -6.16 8.09 50.73
C ASP A 85 -6.21 9.05 49.52
N GLN A 86 -6.31 10.35 49.82
CA GLN A 86 -6.38 11.45 48.85
C GLN A 86 -5.29 11.38 47.76
N LYS A 87 -4.07 10.91 48.10
CA LYS A 87 -2.97 10.75 47.13
C LYS A 87 -3.23 9.63 46.13
N ILE A 88 -3.93 8.57 46.55
CA ILE A 88 -4.31 7.47 45.66
C ILE A 88 -5.43 7.92 44.73
N GLN A 89 -6.39 8.71 45.22
CA GLN A 89 -7.46 9.28 44.39
C GLN A 89 -6.91 10.24 43.31
N GLU A 90 -5.93 11.08 43.63
CA GLU A 90 -5.27 11.96 42.64
C GLU A 90 -4.54 11.15 41.56
N LYS A 91 -3.75 10.14 41.95
CA LYS A 91 -3.09 9.25 40.98
C LYS A 91 -4.06 8.46 40.11
N MET A 92 -5.20 8.04 40.66
CA MET A 92 -6.23 7.34 39.89
C MET A 92 -6.84 8.25 38.83
N LYS A 93 -7.08 9.54 39.15
CA LYS A 93 -7.56 10.50 38.15
C LYS A 93 -6.55 10.75 37.04
N GLU A 94 -5.27 10.89 37.39
CA GLU A 94 -4.19 11.10 36.43
C GLU A 94 -4.11 9.93 35.42
N ILE A 95 -4.19 8.69 35.92
CA ILE A 95 -4.20 7.49 35.09
C ILE A 95 -5.48 7.41 34.24
N ASP A 96 -6.65 7.77 34.79
CA ASP A 96 -7.92 7.78 34.03
C ASP A 96 -7.92 8.80 32.88
N GLU A 97 -7.24 9.94 33.05
CA GLU A 97 -7.06 10.94 31.99
C GLU A 97 -6.10 10.44 30.91
N GLU A 98 -4.93 9.89 31.30
CA GLU A 98 -3.98 9.31 30.34
C GLU A 98 -4.60 8.13 29.56
N LEU A 99 -5.47 7.36 30.20
CA LEU A 99 -6.21 6.28 29.56
C LEU A 99 -7.18 6.79 28.49
N LYS A 100 -7.86 7.92 28.75
CA LYS A 100 -8.76 8.53 27.76
C LYS A 100 -8.01 9.05 26.56
N ASP A 101 -6.90 9.74 26.78
CA ASP A 101 -6.07 10.28 25.70
C ASP A 101 -5.57 9.14 24.77
N LYS A 102 -5.13 8.03 25.36
CA LYS A 102 -4.71 6.84 24.57
C LYS A 102 -5.86 6.14 23.84
N ILE A 103 -7.07 6.15 24.39
CA ILE A 103 -8.26 5.61 23.69
C ILE A 103 -8.59 6.49 22.48
N GLU A 104 -8.55 7.81 22.63
CA GLU A 104 -8.81 8.76 21.55
C GLU A 104 -7.75 8.62 20.43
N GLU A 105 -6.48 8.42 20.79
CA GLU A 105 -5.41 8.13 19.83
C GLU A 105 -5.63 6.81 19.06
N ILE A 106 -6.13 5.77 19.72
CA ILE A 106 -6.49 4.50 19.05
C ILE A 106 -7.63 4.71 18.05
N ASP A 107 -8.68 5.43 18.44
CA ASP A 107 -9.83 5.72 17.57
C ASP A 107 -9.40 6.49 16.31
N ASP A 108 -8.51 7.48 16.47
CA ASP A 108 -7.92 8.23 15.36
C ASP A 108 -7.08 7.35 14.43
N LEU A 109 -6.28 6.44 15.00
CA LEU A 109 -5.50 5.47 14.23
C LEU A 109 -6.40 4.49 13.46
N GLU A 110 -7.51 4.06 14.04
CA GLU A 110 -8.50 3.21 13.38
C GLU A 110 -9.18 3.93 12.21
N ALA A 111 -9.62 5.18 12.42
CA ALA A 111 -10.19 6.01 11.37
C ALA A 111 -9.21 6.25 10.21
N LEU A 112 -7.94 6.48 10.53
CA LEU A 112 -6.87 6.61 9.53
C LEU A 112 -6.67 5.30 8.77
N ASN A 113 -6.63 4.16 9.46
CA ASN A 113 -6.43 2.86 8.84
C ASN A 113 -7.58 2.52 7.88
N GLN A 114 -8.82 2.81 8.27
CA GLN A 114 -10.00 2.60 7.44
C GLN A 114 -9.96 3.48 6.18
N THR A 115 -9.49 4.72 6.31
CA THR A 115 -9.25 5.62 5.17
C THR A 115 -8.18 5.08 4.22
N LEU A 116 -7.09 4.52 4.75
CA LEU A 116 -6.02 3.92 3.95
C LEU A 116 -6.50 2.66 3.21
N LEU A 117 -7.27 1.80 3.86
CA LEU A 117 -7.91 0.63 3.24
C LEU A 117 -8.75 1.00 2.03
N VAL A 118 -9.56 2.06 2.13
CA VAL A 118 -10.36 2.57 1.00
C VAL A 118 -9.47 3.06 -0.14
N LYS A 119 -8.36 3.75 0.16
CA LYS A 119 -7.41 4.22 -0.87
C LYS A 119 -6.69 3.06 -1.56
N GLU A 120 -6.21 2.09 -0.79
CA GLU A 120 -5.59 0.86 -1.31
C GLU A 120 -6.54 0.11 -2.24
N HIS A 121 -7.80 -0.09 -1.84
CA HIS A 121 -8.80 -0.72 -2.70
C HIS A 121 -9.02 0.02 -4.02
N LYS A 122 -9.10 1.36 -3.98
CA LYS A 122 -9.21 2.17 -5.20
C LYS A 122 -7.98 2.02 -6.09
N SER A 123 -6.79 2.16 -5.53
CA SER A 123 -5.52 2.02 -6.26
C SER A 123 -5.38 0.62 -6.88
N ASN A 124 -5.79 -0.42 -6.17
CA ASN A 124 -5.74 -1.80 -6.68
C ASN A 124 -6.74 -2.03 -7.82
N ASN A 125 -7.94 -1.43 -7.73
CA ASN A 125 -8.90 -1.46 -8.84
C ASN A 125 -8.34 -0.74 -10.08
N GLU A 126 -7.76 0.44 -9.91
CA GLU A 126 -7.11 1.20 -11.00
C GLU A 126 -5.94 0.40 -11.61
N LEU A 127 -5.12 -0.25 -10.78
CA LEU A 127 -4.04 -1.12 -11.24
C LEU A 127 -4.58 -2.33 -12.02
N GLN A 128 -5.67 -2.94 -11.56
CA GLN A 128 -6.30 -4.07 -12.23
C GLN A 128 -6.91 -3.66 -13.57
N GLU A 129 -7.52 -2.48 -13.67
CA GLU A 129 -8.02 -1.91 -14.93
C GLU A 129 -6.86 -1.64 -15.90
N ALA A 130 -5.80 -0.98 -15.45
CA ALA A 130 -4.61 -0.75 -16.26
C ALA A 130 -4.01 -2.07 -16.76
N ARG A 131 -3.88 -3.10 -15.91
CA ARG A 131 -3.41 -4.44 -16.35
C ARG A 131 -4.30 -5.07 -17.41
N LYS A 132 -5.62 -4.93 -17.31
CA LYS A 132 -6.55 -5.44 -18.33
C LYS A 132 -6.35 -4.73 -19.68
N GLU A 133 -6.17 -3.41 -19.67
CA GLU A 133 -5.91 -2.64 -20.88
C GLU A 133 -4.58 -3.00 -21.56
N LEU A 134 -3.60 -3.50 -20.81
CA LEU A 134 -2.30 -3.92 -21.35
C LEU A 134 -2.30 -5.31 -22.00
N ILE A 135 -3.22 -6.18 -21.57
CA ILE A 135 -3.38 -7.53 -22.12
C ILE A 135 -4.35 -7.51 -23.31
N SER A 136 -5.24 -6.52 -23.38
CA SER A 136 -6.11 -6.24 -24.53
C SER A 136 -5.38 -5.58 -25.69
#